data_AF-A0A3D4JEY8-F1
#
_entry.id   AF-A0A3D4JEY8-F1
#
_cell.length_a   1.000
_cell.length_b   1.000
_cell.length_c   1.000
_cell.angle_alpha   90.00
_cell.angle_beta   90.00
_cell.angle_gamma   90.00
#
_symmetry.space_group_name_H-M   'P 1'
#
loop_
_entity.id
_entity.type
_entity.pdbx_description
1 polymer ?
#
loop_
_entity_poly.entity_id
_entity_poly.type
_entity_poly.pdbx_seq_one_letter_code
_entity_poly.pdbx_strand_id
1 'polypeptide(L)'
;MKKIKTLLVLLLIFSLLACNINNKNQPNIIIILTDDMDSKLMPYMPKTNQLIGEQGATFTNYFITTPICCPSRASMLRGQYAHNTDILENTPGFTRFFKLEEEKDALPVWL
;
A
#
# COMPACT_ATOMS: atom_id res chain seq x y z
N MET A 1 -25.08 -34.93 39.33
CA MET A 1 -25.50 -34.96 37.90
C MET A 1 -26.00 -33.61 37.36
N LYS A 2 -26.83 -32.83 38.10
CA LYS A 2 -27.33 -31.53 37.62
C LYS A 2 -26.23 -30.47 37.42
N LYS A 3 -25.25 -30.38 38.35
CA LYS A 3 -24.12 -29.42 38.27
C LYS A 3 -23.22 -29.62 37.03
N ILE A 4 -23.01 -30.87 36.60
CA ILE A 4 -22.22 -31.21 35.40
C ILE A 4 -22.95 -30.77 34.12
N LYS A 5 -24.27 -30.95 34.05
CA LYS A 5 -25.07 -30.48 32.91
C LYS A 5 -25.08 -28.96 32.84
N THR A 6 -25.20 -28.26 33.98
CA THR A 6 -25.12 -26.79 34.04
C THR A 6 -23.75 -26.26 33.61
N LEU A 7 -22.67 -26.91 34.02
CA LEU A 7 -21.30 -26.54 33.63
C LEU A 7 -21.07 -26.72 32.12
N LEU A 8 -21.55 -27.83 31.55
CA LEU A 8 -21.48 -28.09 30.10
C LEU A 8 -22.24 -27.04 29.27
N VAL A 9 -23.41 -26.61 29.74
CA VAL A 9 -24.20 -25.56 29.06
C VAL A 9 -23.48 -24.20 29.11
N LEU A 10 -22.88 -23.85 30.25
CA LEU A 10 -22.09 -22.62 30.39
C LEU A 10 -20.86 -22.60 29.48
N LEU A 11 -20.18 -23.75 29.35
CA LEU A 11 -19.01 -23.91 28.48
C LEU A 11 -19.36 -23.81 26.99
N LEU A 12 -20.54 -24.34 26.61
CA LEU A 12 -21.07 -24.22 25.25
C LEU A 12 -21.44 -22.77 24.90
N ILE A 13 -22.06 -22.05 25.85
CA ILE A 13 -22.40 -20.63 25.69
C ILE A 13 -21.13 -19.78 25.56
N PHE A 14 -20.09 -20.05 26.36
CA PHE A 14 -18.80 -19.36 26.27
C PHE A 14 -18.11 -19.59 24.92
N SER A 15 -18.19 -20.81 24.38
CA SER A 15 -17.69 -21.15 23.03
C SER A 15 -18.43 -20.39 21.92
N LEU A 16 -19.74 -20.17 22.05
CA LEU A 16 -20.54 -19.43 21.06
C LEU A 16 -20.25 -17.93 21.10
N LEU A 17 -19.94 -17.37 22.28
CA LEU A 17 -19.51 -15.98 22.46
C LEU A 17 -18.07 -15.72 21.99
N ALA A 18 -17.23 -16.75 21.93
CA ALA A 18 -15.82 -16.65 21.54
C ALA A 18 -15.57 -16.73 20.02
N CYS A 19 -16.64 -16.84 19.20
CA CYS A 19 -16.51 -16.74 17.74
C CYS A 19 -16.17 -15.29 17.36
N ASN A 20 -14.89 -14.96 17.44
CA ASN A 20 -14.35 -13.73 16.87
C ASN A 20 -14.62 -13.77 15.36
N ILE A 21 -15.43 -12.83 14.88
CA ILE A 21 -15.50 -12.50 13.46
C ILE A 21 -14.12 -11.99 13.09
N ASN A 22 -13.30 -12.89 12.55
CA ASN A 22 -12.03 -12.52 11.94
C ASN A 22 -12.39 -11.88 10.60
N ASN A 23 -12.87 -10.64 10.67
CA ASN A 23 -13.27 -9.85 9.52
C ASN A 23 -11.99 -9.48 8.79
N LYS A 24 -11.50 -10.40 7.94
CA LYS A 24 -10.40 -10.18 7.00
C LYS A 24 -10.84 -9.22 5.89
N ASN A 25 -11.30 -8.04 6.28
CA ASN A 25 -11.61 -6.93 5.37
C ASN A 25 -10.36 -6.10 5.06
N GLN A 26 -9.17 -6.68 5.14
CA GLN A 26 -7.94 -6.02 4.71
C GLN A 26 -7.85 -6.16 3.18
N PRO A 27 -7.96 -5.05 2.42
CA PRO A 27 -7.84 -5.12 0.98
C PRO A 27 -6.39 -5.44 0.59
N ASN A 28 -6.23 -6.13 -0.54
CA ASN A 28 -4.91 -6.22 -1.19
C ASN A 28 -4.63 -4.88 -1.87
N ILE A 29 -3.41 -4.37 -1.70
CA ILE A 29 -2.97 -3.12 -2.32
C ILE A 29 -1.91 -3.46 -3.36
N ILE A 30 -2.14 -3.07 -4.62
CA ILE A 30 -1.20 -3.23 -5.72
C ILE A 30 -0.90 -1.85 -6.28
N ILE A 31 0.37 -1.47 -6.28
CA ILE A 31 0.85 -0.22 -6.88
C ILE A 31 1.45 -0.54 -8.25
N ILE A 32 0.90 0.08 -9.29
CA ILE A 32 1.40 -0.01 -10.65
C ILE A 32 1.93 1.38 -11.03
N LEU A 33 3.22 1.45 -11.36
CA LEU A 33 3.88 2.67 -11.80
C LEU A 33 4.37 2.49 -13.24
N THR A 34 4.05 3.45 -14.10
CA THR A 34 4.64 3.61 -15.43
C THR A 34 5.73 4.66 -15.35
N ASP A 35 6.93 4.33 -15.82
CA ASP A 35 8.05 5.27 -15.84
C ASP A 35 7.85 6.31 -16.95
N ASP A 36 8.06 7.60 -16.63
CA ASP A 36 8.04 8.71 -17.57
C ASP A 36 6.72 8.88 -18.39
N MET A 37 5.58 8.52 -17.80
CA MET A 37 4.27 8.63 -18.47
C MET A 37 3.64 10.01 -18.30
N ASP A 38 3.44 10.73 -19.42
CA ASP A 38 2.61 11.94 -19.46
C ASP A 38 1.11 11.58 -19.57
N SER A 39 0.28 12.29 -18.81
CA SER A 39 -1.19 12.28 -18.90
C SER A 39 -1.75 12.41 -20.34
N LYS A 40 -1.03 13.07 -21.25
CA LYS A 40 -1.40 13.19 -22.67
C LYS A 40 -1.45 11.86 -23.41
N LEU A 41 -0.86 10.80 -22.85
CA LEU A 41 -0.89 9.46 -23.42
C LEU A 41 -2.17 8.68 -23.07
N MET A 42 -2.96 9.14 -22.09
CA MET A 42 -4.18 8.45 -21.65
C MET A 42 -5.19 8.17 -22.78
N PRO A 43 -5.42 9.03 -23.79
CA PRO A 43 -6.30 8.72 -24.92
C PRO A 43 -5.91 7.47 -25.72
N TYR A 44 -4.64 7.04 -25.65
CA TYR A 44 -4.13 5.85 -26.35
C TYR A 44 -4.14 4.59 -25.47
N MET A 45 -4.66 4.68 -24.24
CA MET A 45 -4.71 3.58 -23.27
C MET A 45 -6.17 3.21 -22.91
N PRO A 46 -7.00 2.80 -23.89
CA PRO A 46 -8.44 2.61 -23.68
C PRO A 46 -8.76 1.55 -22.61
N LYS A 47 -7.97 0.47 -22.54
CA LYS A 47 -8.14 -0.57 -21.51
C LYS A 47 -7.86 -0.02 -20.10
N THR A 48 -6.83 0.81 -19.94
CA THR A 48 -6.48 1.40 -18.64
C THR A 48 -7.56 2.38 -18.20
N ASN A 49 -8.05 3.22 -19.11
CA ASN A 49 -9.18 4.12 -18.82
C ASN A 49 -10.42 3.34 -18.38
N GLN A 50 -10.81 2.32 -19.14
CA GLN A 50 -12.02 1.53 -18.85
C GLN A 50 -11.91 0.71 -17.56
N LEU A 51 -10.75 0.09 -17.29
CA LEU A 51 -10.58 -0.83 -16.16
C LEU A 51 -10.21 -0.13 -14.86
N ILE A 52 -9.51 0.99 -14.91
CA ILE A 52 -8.96 1.69 -13.74
C ILE A 52 -9.54 3.10 -13.59
N GLY A 53 -9.51 3.89 -14.67
CA GLY A 53 -9.95 5.29 -14.63
C GLY A 53 -11.46 5.44 -14.35
N GLU A 54 -12.29 4.79 -15.15
CA GLU A 54 -13.75 4.87 -15.11
C GLU A 54 -14.37 4.10 -13.92
N GLN A 55 -13.71 3.03 -13.47
CA GLN A 55 -14.17 2.22 -12.33
C GLN A 55 -13.60 2.71 -10.99
N GLY A 56 -12.67 3.67 -11.02
CA GLY A 56 -11.94 4.14 -9.85
C GLY A 56 -12.05 5.65 -9.67
N ALA A 57 -11.00 6.22 -9.09
CA ALA A 57 -10.86 7.65 -8.90
C ALA A 57 -9.62 8.15 -9.67
N THR A 58 -9.76 9.26 -10.39
CA THR A 58 -8.66 9.90 -11.12
C THR A 58 -8.27 11.21 -10.45
N PHE A 59 -6.99 11.34 -10.10
CA PHE A 59 -6.43 12.56 -9.54
C PHE A 59 -5.80 13.39 -10.66
N THR A 60 -6.53 14.40 -11.15
CA THR A 60 -6.08 15.25 -12.28
C THR A 60 -4.97 16.24 -11.91
N ASN A 61 -4.76 16.45 -10.61
CA ASN A 61 -3.73 17.34 -10.06
C ASN A 61 -2.72 16.54 -9.23
N TYR A 62 -2.00 15.62 -9.89
CA TYR A 62 -0.91 14.86 -9.28
C TYR A 62 0.44 15.50 -9.63
N PHE A 63 1.28 15.74 -8.62
CA PHE A 63 2.57 16.39 -8.77
C PHE A 63 3.68 15.58 -8.11
N ILE A 64 4.86 15.60 -8.71
CA ILE A 64 6.07 14.99 -8.16
C ILE A 64 7.00 16.11 -7.72
N THR A 65 7.50 16.02 -6.48
CA THR A 65 8.32 17.06 -5.86
C THR A 65 9.74 17.10 -6.41
N THR A 66 10.25 15.95 -6.83
CA THR A 66 11.58 15.77 -7.41
C THR A 66 11.46 14.80 -8.59
N PRO A 67 11.29 15.28 -9.83
CA PRO A 67 10.96 14.46 -11.00
C PRO A 67 12.19 13.74 -11.58
N ILE A 68 12.86 12.95 -10.73
CA ILE A 68 13.99 12.08 -11.08
C ILE A 68 13.63 10.66 -10.61
N CYS A 69 13.93 9.62 -11.39
CA CYS A 69 13.43 8.26 -11.19
C CYS A 69 13.62 7.71 -9.75
N CYS A 70 14.86 7.65 -9.23
CA CYS A 70 15.11 7.15 -7.86
C CYS A 70 14.53 8.07 -6.77
N PRO A 71 14.76 9.40 -6.78
CA PRO A 71 14.16 10.31 -5.80
C PRO A 71 12.63 10.24 -5.77
N SER A 72 11.98 10.22 -6.94
CA SER A 72 10.52 10.13 -7.07
C SER A 72 9.99 8.83 -6.47
N ARG A 73 10.61 7.69 -6.79
CA ARG A 73 10.22 6.38 -6.25
C ARG A 73 10.45 6.28 -4.75
N ALA A 74 11.56 6.81 -4.25
CA ALA A 74 11.82 6.86 -2.81
C ALA A 74 10.77 7.70 -2.09
N SER A 75 10.44 8.89 -2.60
CA SER A 75 9.38 9.75 -2.04
C SER A 75 8.02 9.07 -2.06
N MET A 76 7.67 8.39 -3.15
CA MET A 76 6.41 7.65 -3.28
C MET A 76 6.31 6.49 -2.28
N LEU A 77 7.40 5.75 -2.07
CA LEU A 77 7.43 4.60 -1.18
C LEU A 77 7.52 4.99 0.30
N ARG A 78 8.18 6.11 0.63
CA ARG A 78 8.42 6.56 2.01
C ARG A 78 7.41 7.60 2.50
N GLY A 79 6.70 8.26 1.59
CA GLY A 79 5.82 9.39 1.93
C GLY A 79 6.59 10.63 2.41
N GLN A 80 7.86 10.76 2.04
CA GLN A 80 8.77 11.81 2.49
C GLN A 80 9.35 12.58 1.29
N TYR A 81 9.84 13.80 1.49
CA TYR A 81 10.55 14.52 0.43
C TYR A 81 11.96 13.96 0.22
N ALA A 82 12.55 14.21 -0.96
CA ALA A 82 13.89 13.74 -1.30
C ALA A 82 14.99 14.21 -0.31
N HIS A 83 14.82 15.38 0.31
CA HIS A 83 15.75 15.89 1.32
C HIS A 83 15.64 15.18 2.69
N ASN A 84 14.59 14.39 2.91
CA ASN A 84 14.43 13.56 4.10
C ASN A 84 14.94 12.12 3.88
N THR A 85 14.83 11.61 2.64
CA THR A 85 15.31 10.27 2.27
C THR A 85 16.77 10.27 1.80
N ASP A 86 17.34 11.46 1.58
CA ASP A 86 18.64 11.68 0.94
C ASP A 86 18.84 10.99 -0.42
N ILE A 87 17.78 10.56 -1.08
CA ILE A 87 17.84 10.02 -2.44
C ILE A 87 17.62 11.19 -3.40
N LEU A 88 18.71 11.78 -3.87
CA LEU A 88 18.69 13.02 -4.66
C LEU A 88 18.93 12.80 -6.16
N GLU A 89 19.52 11.66 -6.54
CA GLU A 89 19.92 11.34 -7.91
C GLU A 89 19.62 9.87 -8.25
N ASN A 90 19.68 9.53 -9.54
CA ASN A 90 19.49 8.15 -10.00
C ASN A 90 20.68 7.25 -9.69
N THR A 91 21.90 7.79 -9.76
CA THR A 91 23.14 7.04 -9.57
C THR A 91 23.95 7.76 -8.51
N PRO A 92 24.19 7.16 -7.31
CA PRO A 92 23.92 5.78 -6.92
C PRO A 92 22.58 5.58 -6.17
N GLY A 93 21.47 6.19 -6.63
CA GLY A 93 20.19 6.29 -5.90
C GLY A 93 19.67 4.98 -5.32
N PHE A 94 19.57 3.92 -6.13
CA PHE A 94 19.14 2.60 -5.65
C PHE A 94 20.06 2.07 -4.55
N THR A 95 21.38 2.03 -4.80
CA THR A 95 22.36 1.54 -3.82
C THR A 95 22.33 2.36 -2.54
N ARG A 96 22.11 3.68 -2.63
CA ARG A 96 21.99 4.57 -1.48
C ARG A 96 20.74 4.26 -0.66
N PHE A 97 19.60 4.02 -1.30
CA PHE A 97 18.34 3.66 -0.63
C PHE A 97 18.51 2.47 0.32
N PHE A 98 19.14 1.39 -0.18
CA PHE A 98 19.42 0.21 0.65
C PHE A 98 20.56 0.42 1.66
N LYS A 99 21.57 1.23 1.33
CA LYS A 99 22.67 1.53 2.26
C LYS A 99 22.19 2.34 3.48
N LEU A 100 21.19 3.19 3.29
CA LEU A 100 20.55 3.97 4.34
C LEU A 100 19.42 3.21 5.04
N GLU A 101 19.12 1.99 4.61
CA GLU A 101 18.05 1.13 5.14
C GLU A 101 16.64 1.73 4.99
N GLU A 102 16.45 2.64 4.03
CA GLU A 102 15.18 3.30 3.78
C GLU A 102 14.08 2.30 3.37
N GLU A 103 14.44 1.17 2.77
CA GLU A 103 13.52 0.10 2.40
C GLU A 103 12.82 -0.53 3.61
N LYS A 104 13.44 -0.47 4.80
CA LYS A 104 12.88 -1.06 6.03
C LYS A 104 11.70 -0.27 6.58
N ASP A 105 11.49 0.94 6.08
CA ASP A 105 10.42 1.84 6.51
C ASP A 105 9.59 2.29 5.29
N ALA A 106 9.46 1.46 4.26
CA ALA A 106 8.66 1.79 3.08
C ALA A 106 7.21 1.29 3.20
N LEU A 107 6.32 1.85 2.38
CA LEU A 107 4.90 1.49 2.31
C LEU A 107 4.63 -0.03 2.29
N PRO A 108 5.36 -0.88 1.52
CA PRO A 108 5.13 -2.33 1.55
C PRO A 108 5.46 -3.02 2.87
N VAL A 109 6.24 -2.38 3.76
CA VAL A 109 6.58 -2.90 5.09
C VAL A 109 5.48 -2.56 6.12
N TRP A 110 4.79 -1.44 5.90
CA TRP A 110 3.73 -0.97 6.80
C TRP A 110 2.36 -1.64 6.55
N LEU A 111 2.14 -2.19 5.36
CA LEU A 111 0.89 -2.83 4.92
C LEU A 111 0.86 -4.33 5.23
#